data_AF-A0A966L7A8-F1
#
_entry.id   AF-A0A966L7A8-F1
#
_cell.length_a   1.000
_cell.length_b   1.000
_cell.length_c   1.000
_cell.angle_alpha   90.00
_cell.angle_beta   90.00
_cell.angle_gamma   90.00
#
_symmetry.space_group_name_H-M   'P 1'
#
loop_
_entity.id
_entity.type
_entity.pdbx_description
1 polymer ?
#
loop_
_entity_poly.entity_id
_entity_poly.type
_entity_poly.pdbx_seq_one_letter_code
_entity_poly.pdbx_strand_id
1 'polypeptide(L)'
;MGKIVRQKCDIALVGSFPPPYGGQSVHLEQLFSSLCQDGRQVIVLNTGRNKEIRHDHVINIRSSISLLKSILFKINPGIIHVHVSDMTDFSKLLPVYLGEWFLNYHWILTIHSGNIESNIARLKRYQTLLIRLMSRKISNVICVNQQIRGALAQWTDDRKLAVIPAFNFSFHETPLDPYLNDFLNSHNPVLSCTGFYEPVYGFDLAIQAIGHLKKVFPQIGLALIGDKRNCKTYEDMIHQQGLSSSIFMCGDINHDECLSIIKRSTLFVRPTRYDGDAISVREALALQIPVIASATEFRPYGVDTFKVGDLHDLISKISRSLEKKPDGVRAIDLHSENIEQIKEIYREVGHDG
;
A
#
# COMPACT_ATOMS: atom_id res chain seq x y z
N MET A 1 22.82 37.91 3.15
CA MET A 1 22.23 36.57 2.98
C MET A 1 22.73 35.66 4.09
N GLY A 2 21.89 35.25 5.04
CA GLY A 2 22.27 34.21 6.00
C GLY A 2 22.48 32.87 5.29
N LYS A 3 23.49 32.09 5.68
CA LYS A 3 23.69 30.73 5.15
C LYS A 3 22.43 29.90 5.46
N ILE A 4 21.73 29.45 4.42
CA ILE A 4 20.64 28.48 4.58
C ILE A 4 21.28 27.18 5.07
N VAL A 5 21.09 26.85 6.35
CA VAL A 5 21.56 25.59 6.94
C VAL A 5 20.57 24.50 6.54
N ARG A 6 21.02 23.59 5.67
CA ARG A 6 20.24 22.43 5.22
C ARG A 6 20.52 21.24 6.13
N GLN A 7 19.48 20.51 6.50
CA GLN A 7 19.59 19.27 7.26
C GLN A 7 20.23 18.19 6.39
N LYS A 8 21.41 17.68 6.78
CA LYS A 8 22.05 16.57 6.09
C LYS A 8 21.21 15.30 6.29
N CYS A 9 21.06 14.52 5.24
CA CYS A 9 20.51 13.17 5.33
C CYS A 9 21.17 12.27 4.30
N ASP A 10 21.28 10.98 4.61
CA ASP A 10 21.78 9.99 3.67
C ASP A 10 20.70 9.69 2.61
N ILE A 11 19.45 9.55 3.07
CA ILE A 11 18.31 9.17 2.25
C ILE A 11 17.11 10.07 2.58
N ALA A 12 16.46 10.58 1.54
CA ALA A 12 15.15 11.22 1.65
C ALA A 12 14.08 10.35 0.98
N LEU A 13 13.08 9.91 1.75
CA LEU A 13 11.95 9.13 1.26
C LEU A 13 10.80 10.08 0.89
N VAL A 14 10.29 10.01 -0.33
CA VAL A 14 9.17 10.83 -0.81
C VAL A 14 7.96 9.95 -1.05
N GLY A 15 6.95 10.03 -0.19
CA GLY A 15 5.76 9.20 -0.31
C GLY A 15 4.76 9.45 0.81
N SER A 16 3.74 8.60 0.92
CA SER A 16 2.75 8.69 2.00
C SER A 16 3.32 8.07 3.26
N PHE A 17 3.40 8.83 4.36
CA PHE A 17 3.76 8.30 5.68
C PHE A 17 2.47 8.09 6.49
N PRO A 18 2.35 7.00 7.28
CA PRO A 18 1.15 6.77 8.08
C PRO A 18 1.05 7.76 9.26
N PRO A 19 -0.17 8.00 9.78
CA PRO A 19 -1.46 7.56 9.25
C PRO A 19 -1.92 8.41 8.04
N PRO A 20 -2.79 7.89 7.15
CA PRO A 20 -3.51 6.63 7.28
C PRO A 20 -2.69 5.41 6.88
N TYR A 21 -3.04 4.26 7.44
CA TYR A 21 -2.39 2.99 7.15
C TYR A 21 -2.95 2.38 5.85
N GLY A 22 -2.06 2.05 4.93
CA GLY A 22 -2.35 1.41 3.66
C GLY A 22 -1.05 0.87 3.06
N GLY A 23 -1.14 0.06 2.00
CA GLY A 23 0.01 -0.70 1.51
C GLY A 23 1.28 0.14 1.26
N GLN A 24 1.15 1.28 0.56
CA GLN A 24 2.30 2.16 0.33
C GLN A 24 2.82 2.83 1.62
N SER A 25 1.94 3.26 2.52
CA SER A 25 2.37 3.95 3.74
C SER A 25 3.02 3.01 4.75
N VAL A 26 2.48 1.80 4.89
CA VAL A 26 3.09 0.71 5.69
C VAL A 26 4.47 0.36 5.14
N HIS A 27 4.60 0.14 3.82
CA HIS A 27 5.89 -0.12 3.21
C HIS A 27 6.92 0.99 3.48
N LEU A 28 6.50 2.26 3.37
CA LEU A 28 7.38 3.41 3.58
C LEU A 28 7.80 3.55 5.05
N GLU A 29 6.90 3.25 6.01
CA GLU A 29 7.20 3.22 7.44
C GLU A 29 8.16 2.08 7.81
N GLN A 30 7.96 0.89 7.27
CA GLN A 30 8.86 -0.26 7.49
C GLN A 30 10.26 0.02 6.91
N LEU A 31 10.33 0.57 5.69
CA LEU A 31 11.59 0.97 5.07
C LEU A 31 12.28 2.08 5.86
N PHE A 32 11.54 3.10 6.31
CA PHE A 32 12.05 4.16 7.18
C PHE A 32 12.65 3.57 8.46
N SER A 33 11.90 2.72 9.16
CA SER A 33 12.31 2.11 10.42
C SER A 33 13.56 1.26 10.25
N SER A 34 13.60 0.43 9.20
CA SER A 34 14.75 -0.43 8.90
C SER A 34 16.02 0.36 8.57
N LEU A 35 15.91 1.46 7.82
CA LEU A 35 17.06 2.33 7.53
C LEU A 35 17.56 3.07 8.78
N CYS A 36 16.66 3.50 9.66
CA CYS A 36 17.04 4.11 10.92
C CYS A 36 17.74 3.10 11.86
N GLN A 37 17.32 1.83 11.85
CA GLN A 37 17.99 0.75 12.60
C GLN A 37 19.43 0.52 12.11
N ASP A 38 19.68 0.68 10.80
CA ASP A 38 21.03 0.65 10.23
C ASP A 38 21.87 1.91 10.56
N GLY A 39 21.34 2.85 11.35
CA GLY A 39 22.02 4.09 11.72
C GLY A 39 22.05 5.15 10.62
N ARG A 40 21.26 5.01 9.55
CA ARG A 40 21.19 5.98 8.45
C ARG A 40 20.41 7.23 8.87
N GLN A 41 20.86 8.40 8.42
CA GLN A 41 20.12 9.64 8.57
C GLN A 41 19.02 9.71 7.50
N VAL A 42 17.77 9.42 7.90
CA VAL A 42 16.63 9.40 6.98
C VAL A 42 15.69 10.57 7.26
N ILE A 43 15.19 11.19 6.18
CA ILE A 43 14.11 12.18 6.24
C ILE A 43 12.96 11.73 5.33
N VAL A 44 11.74 11.83 5.81
CA VAL A 44 10.53 11.56 5.03
C VAL A 44 9.91 12.88 4.57
N LEU A 45 9.79 13.06 3.26
CA LEU A 45 8.99 14.12 2.64
C LEU A 45 7.56 13.59 2.45
N ASN A 46 6.73 13.74 3.47
CA ASN A 46 5.39 13.17 3.49
C ASN A 46 4.46 13.88 2.48
N THR A 47 4.14 13.17 1.41
CA THR A 47 3.19 13.57 0.36
C THR A 47 1.81 12.95 0.57
N GLY A 48 1.64 12.11 1.60
CA GLY A 48 0.40 11.45 1.98
C GLY A 48 -0.69 12.40 2.45
N ARG A 49 -1.91 11.91 2.61
CA ARG A 49 -3.09 12.76 2.79
C ARG A 49 -3.10 13.49 4.14
N ASN A 50 -2.58 12.88 5.19
CA ASN A 50 -2.43 13.53 6.48
C ASN A 50 -1.23 14.49 6.43
N LYS A 51 -1.47 15.78 6.66
CA LYS A 51 -0.42 16.83 6.64
C LYS A 51 -0.02 17.31 8.03
N GLU A 52 -0.43 16.58 9.07
CA GLU A 52 -0.26 16.95 10.47
C GLU A 52 0.58 15.94 11.24
N ILE A 53 1.36 15.12 10.53
CA ILE A 53 2.28 14.16 11.14
C ILE A 53 3.35 14.92 11.92
N ARG A 54 3.45 14.63 13.22
CA ARG A 54 4.44 15.20 14.14
C ARG A 54 5.49 14.16 14.44
N HIS A 55 6.60 14.24 13.71
CA HIS A 55 7.75 13.34 13.87
C HIS A 55 9.01 14.08 13.40
N ASP A 56 10.11 13.96 14.14
CA ASP A 56 11.33 14.77 13.92
C ASP A 56 11.96 14.55 12.53
N HIS A 57 11.76 13.35 11.99
CA HIS A 57 12.24 12.95 10.67
C HIS A 57 11.24 13.17 9.53
N VAL A 58 10.05 13.75 9.80
CA VAL A 58 8.98 13.91 8.80
C VAL A 58 8.72 15.37 8.47
N ILE A 59 8.82 15.72 7.18
CA ILE A 59 8.46 17.03 6.64
C ILE A 59 7.17 16.89 5.83
N ASN A 60 6.09 17.51 6.30
CA ASN A 60 4.79 17.50 5.61
C ASN A 60 4.82 18.37 4.34
N ILE A 61 4.55 17.76 3.20
CA ILE A 61 4.57 18.39 1.87
C ILE A 61 3.14 18.70 1.42
N ARG A 62 2.84 20.00 1.23
CA ARG A 62 1.48 20.45 0.87
C ARG A 62 1.21 20.53 -0.65
N SER A 63 2.26 20.59 -1.46
CA SER A 63 2.16 20.73 -2.93
C SER A 63 3.48 20.40 -3.62
N SER A 64 3.48 20.29 -4.95
CA SER A 64 4.69 20.09 -5.76
C SER A 64 5.73 21.21 -5.53
N ILE A 65 5.28 22.45 -5.35
CA ILE A 65 6.15 23.59 -5.04
C ILE A 65 6.74 23.44 -3.63
N SER A 66 5.95 22.97 -2.67
CA SER A 66 6.43 22.69 -1.31
C SER A 66 7.46 21.57 -1.30
N LEU A 67 7.32 20.57 -2.18
CA LEU A 67 8.29 19.49 -2.35
C LEU A 67 9.61 20.06 -2.86
N LEU A 68 9.57 20.79 -3.98
CA LEU A 68 10.75 21.42 -4.57
C LEU A 68 11.47 22.34 -3.57
N LYS A 69 10.72 23.20 -2.86
CA LYS A 69 11.30 24.08 -1.83
C LYS A 69 11.96 23.29 -0.69
N SER A 70 11.40 22.15 -0.30
CA SER A 70 11.99 21.33 0.76
C SER A 70 13.29 20.69 0.29
N ILE A 71 13.32 20.16 -0.94
CA ILE A 71 14.51 19.60 -1.57
C ILE A 71 15.63 20.66 -1.68
N LEU A 72 15.31 21.85 -2.21
CA LEU A 72 16.28 22.90 -2.46
C LEU A 72 16.80 23.59 -1.18
N PHE A 73 15.94 23.79 -0.18
CA PHE A 73 16.25 24.70 0.94
C PHE A 73 16.21 24.06 2.33
N LYS A 74 15.65 22.86 2.51
CA LYS A 74 15.53 22.24 3.84
C LYS A 74 16.45 21.05 4.04
N ILE A 75 16.55 20.16 3.07
CA ILE A 75 17.30 18.90 3.19
C ILE A 75 18.52 18.91 2.26
N ASN A 76 19.55 18.15 2.57
CA ASN A 76 20.71 17.88 1.70
C ASN A 76 20.93 16.35 1.61
N PRO A 77 20.20 15.65 0.71
CA PRO A 77 20.22 14.20 0.60
C PRO A 77 21.37 13.69 -0.27
N GLY A 78 21.90 12.51 0.05
CA GLY A 78 22.69 11.72 -0.89
C GLY A 78 21.81 10.99 -1.92
N ILE A 79 20.69 10.42 -1.45
CA ILE A 79 19.71 9.71 -2.27
C ILE A 79 18.31 10.26 -2.00
N ILE A 80 17.50 10.45 -3.04
CA ILE A 80 16.05 10.67 -2.94
C ILE A 80 15.31 9.45 -3.50
N HIS A 81 14.56 8.73 -2.66
CA HIS A 81 13.73 7.62 -3.10
C HIS A 81 12.26 8.04 -3.15
N VAL A 82 11.68 8.07 -4.35
CA VAL A 82 10.31 8.50 -4.61
C VAL A 82 9.38 7.29 -4.74
N HIS A 83 8.27 7.29 -4.00
CA HIS A 83 7.21 6.31 -4.10
C HIS A 83 5.97 6.93 -4.77
N VAL A 84 5.58 6.36 -5.91
CA VAL A 84 4.42 6.79 -6.69
C VAL A 84 3.43 5.64 -6.85
N SER A 85 2.16 5.99 -7.03
CA SER A 85 1.17 4.99 -7.47
C SER A 85 1.38 4.69 -8.95
N ASP A 86 1.65 5.68 -9.77
CA ASP A 86 1.92 5.51 -11.20
C ASP A 86 2.98 6.50 -11.72
N MET A 87 3.47 6.24 -12.93
CA MET A 87 4.47 7.10 -13.58
C MET A 87 3.95 8.45 -14.04
N THR A 88 2.66 8.72 -13.84
CA THR A 88 1.99 9.96 -14.21
C THR A 88 1.85 10.92 -13.03
N ASP A 89 2.34 10.53 -11.83
CA ASP A 89 2.42 11.36 -10.63
C ASP A 89 3.50 12.45 -10.75
N PHE A 90 3.33 13.35 -11.73
CA PHE A 90 4.19 14.51 -11.96
C PHE A 90 4.27 15.43 -10.74
N SER A 91 3.32 15.34 -9.81
CA SER A 91 3.32 16.13 -8.57
C SER A 91 4.54 15.83 -7.68
N LYS A 92 5.04 14.58 -7.75
CA LYS A 92 6.26 14.16 -7.04
C LYS A 92 7.48 14.12 -7.96
N LEU A 93 7.31 13.62 -9.18
CA LEU A 93 8.44 13.38 -10.09
C LEU A 93 9.10 14.66 -10.58
N LEU A 94 8.31 15.66 -10.99
CA LEU A 94 8.85 16.90 -11.56
C LEU A 94 9.66 17.71 -10.53
N PRO A 95 9.21 17.92 -9.28
CA PRO A 95 10.02 18.56 -8.25
C PRO A 95 11.35 17.86 -7.98
N VAL A 96 11.39 16.53 -7.98
CA VAL A 96 12.63 15.77 -7.76
C VAL A 96 13.53 15.86 -8.98
N TYR A 97 13.01 15.72 -10.19
CA TYR A 97 13.81 15.95 -11.39
C TYR A 97 14.41 17.37 -11.45
N LEU A 98 13.64 18.41 -11.11
CA LEU A 98 14.12 19.78 -11.09
C LEU A 98 15.13 20.03 -9.97
N GLY A 99 14.97 19.38 -8.81
CA GLY A 99 15.91 19.49 -7.70
C GLY A 99 17.31 18.98 -8.06
N GLU A 100 17.39 17.92 -8.87
CA GLU A 100 18.64 17.31 -9.31
C GLU A 100 19.48 18.25 -10.19
N TRP A 101 18.84 19.19 -10.90
CA TRP A 101 19.56 20.19 -11.69
C TRP A 101 20.36 21.16 -10.84
N PHE A 102 19.99 21.32 -9.56
CA PHE A 102 20.65 22.23 -8.63
C PHE A 102 21.47 21.50 -7.56
N LEU A 103 21.27 20.19 -7.41
CA LEU A 103 21.80 19.40 -6.31
C LEU A 103 22.33 18.07 -6.84
N ASN A 104 23.51 17.67 -6.38
CA ASN A 104 24.10 16.39 -6.78
C ASN A 104 23.61 15.27 -5.85
N TYR A 105 22.43 14.73 -6.14
CA TYR A 105 21.91 13.52 -5.49
C TYR A 105 21.48 12.49 -6.53
N HIS A 106 21.49 11.22 -6.13
CA HIS A 106 20.87 10.15 -6.92
C HIS A 106 19.40 10.01 -6.56
N TRP A 107 18.56 9.62 -7.53
CA TRP A 107 17.17 9.34 -7.22
C TRP A 107 16.69 8.00 -7.76
N ILE A 108 15.93 7.32 -6.91
CA ILE A 108 15.35 6.01 -7.12
C ILE A 108 13.84 6.17 -7.12
N LEU A 109 13.15 5.33 -7.87
CA LEU A 109 11.71 5.37 -8.01
C LEU A 109 11.09 4.01 -7.71
N THR A 110 10.17 3.91 -6.76
CA THR A 110 9.28 2.74 -6.60
C THR A 110 7.89 3.05 -7.11
N ILE A 111 7.32 2.13 -7.89
CA ILE A 111 5.96 2.25 -8.40
C ILE A 111 5.06 1.16 -7.82
N HIS A 112 3.96 1.58 -7.19
CA HIS A 112 3.11 0.71 -6.36
C HIS A 112 1.80 0.24 -7.02
N SER A 113 1.30 0.87 -8.09
CA SER A 113 -0.02 0.53 -8.68
C SER A 113 0.10 -0.20 -10.02
N GLY A 114 -0.75 -1.20 -10.22
CA GLY A 114 -0.80 -2.04 -11.43
C GLY A 114 -1.42 -1.34 -12.65
N ASN A 115 -2.19 -0.26 -12.48
CA ASN A 115 -2.88 0.39 -13.60
C ASN A 115 -1.99 1.27 -14.51
N ILE A 116 -0.71 0.92 -14.60
CA ILE A 116 0.31 1.70 -15.31
C ILE A 116 0.07 1.69 -16.81
N GLU A 117 -0.33 0.56 -17.39
CA GLU A 117 -0.49 0.43 -18.84
C GLU A 117 -1.60 1.36 -19.36
N SER A 118 -2.76 1.33 -18.70
CA SER A 118 -3.89 2.19 -19.10
C SER A 118 -3.58 3.67 -18.88
N ASN A 119 -2.83 4.01 -17.82
CA ASN A 119 -2.41 5.38 -17.55
C ASN A 119 -1.39 5.87 -18.58
N ILE A 120 -0.42 5.03 -18.94
CA ILE A 120 0.58 5.33 -19.99
C ILE A 120 -0.10 5.49 -21.35
N ALA A 121 -1.06 4.63 -21.69
CA ALA A 121 -1.82 4.72 -22.94
C ALA A 121 -2.60 6.04 -23.09
N ARG A 122 -2.94 6.70 -21.97
CA ARG A 122 -3.67 7.98 -21.94
C ARG A 122 -2.77 9.22 -21.97
N LEU A 123 -1.44 9.04 -22.01
CA LEU A 123 -0.49 10.15 -21.95
C LEU A 123 -0.52 11.03 -23.22
N LYS A 124 -0.50 12.34 -23.01
CA LYS A 124 -0.29 13.32 -24.08
C LYS A 124 1.19 13.33 -24.50
N ARG A 125 1.47 13.70 -25.75
CA ARG A 125 2.83 13.73 -26.32
C ARG A 125 3.87 14.46 -25.46
N TYR A 126 3.51 15.59 -24.85
CA TYR A 126 4.43 16.32 -23.97
C TYR A 126 4.70 15.59 -22.65
N GLN A 127 3.73 14.86 -22.11
CA GLN A 127 3.90 14.07 -20.89
C GLN A 127 4.82 12.88 -21.14
N THR A 128 4.63 12.20 -22.29
CA THR A 128 5.54 11.16 -22.80
C THR A 128 6.97 11.68 -22.92
N LEU A 129 7.16 12.88 -23.49
CA LEU A 129 8.48 13.49 -23.60
C LEU A 129 9.10 13.76 -22.23
N LEU A 130 8.33 14.33 -21.29
CA LEU A 130 8.80 14.61 -19.93
C LEU A 130 9.21 13.33 -19.18
N ILE A 131 8.42 12.27 -19.25
CA ILE A 131 8.75 10.97 -18.64
C ILE A 131 10.04 10.40 -19.24
N ARG A 132 10.23 10.50 -20.56
CA ARG A 132 11.48 10.08 -21.23
C ARG A 132 12.69 10.91 -20.80
N LEU A 133 12.51 12.20 -20.53
CA LEU A 133 13.59 13.05 -20.02
C LEU A 133 13.95 12.69 -18.58
N MET A 134 12.94 12.52 -17.72
CA MET A 134 13.14 12.17 -16.30
C MET A 134 13.76 10.79 -16.13
N SER A 135 13.28 9.77 -16.85
CA SER A 135 13.78 8.39 -16.78
C SER A 135 15.27 8.22 -17.09
N ARG A 136 15.84 9.10 -17.92
CA ARG A 136 17.29 9.10 -18.19
C ARG A 136 18.11 9.38 -16.93
N LYS A 137 17.60 10.22 -16.04
CA LYS A 137 18.29 10.65 -14.82
C LYS A 137 18.02 9.78 -13.60
N ILE A 138 16.94 8.99 -13.62
CA ILE A 138 16.66 8.03 -12.55
C ILE A 138 17.80 7.01 -12.50
N SER A 139 18.34 6.75 -11.30
CA SER A 139 19.37 5.73 -11.11
C SER A 139 18.77 4.34 -11.25
N ASN A 140 17.71 4.04 -10.48
CA ASN A 140 17.01 2.76 -10.50
C ASN A 140 15.49 2.95 -10.36
N VAL A 141 14.74 2.02 -10.92
CA VAL A 141 13.28 1.94 -10.83
C VAL A 141 12.91 0.57 -10.25
N ILE A 142 12.28 0.58 -9.08
CA ILE A 142 11.74 -0.58 -8.39
C ILE A 142 10.27 -0.78 -8.83
N CYS A 143 10.02 -1.93 -9.43
CA CYS A 143 8.72 -2.40 -9.86
C CYS A 143 8.21 -3.42 -8.83
N VAL A 144 7.04 -3.20 -8.24
CA VAL A 144 6.55 -4.13 -7.19
C VAL A 144 6.08 -5.49 -7.72
N ASN A 145 5.98 -5.65 -9.04
CA ASN A 145 5.70 -6.92 -9.71
C ASN A 145 6.26 -6.94 -11.15
N GLN A 146 6.21 -8.10 -11.79
CA GLN A 146 6.72 -8.31 -13.15
C GLN A 146 5.90 -7.55 -14.22
N GLN A 147 4.61 -7.34 -13.98
CA GLN A 147 3.72 -6.60 -14.88
C GLN A 147 4.18 -5.14 -15.02
N ILE A 148 4.48 -4.48 -13.90
CA ILE A 148 4.99 -3.11 -13.89
C ILE A 148 6.35 -3.04 -14.60
N ARG A 149 7.24 -4.03 -14.40
CA ARG A 149 8.52 -4.10 -15.14
C ARG A 149 8.27 -4.16 -16.64
N GLY A 150 7.40 -5.07 -17.09
CA GLY A 150 7.07 -5.24 -18.51
C GLY A 150 6.54 -3.97 -19.16
N ALA A 151 5.65 -3.26 -18.48
CA ALA A 151 5.10 -2.00 -18.97
C ALA A 151 6.15 -0.87 -19.09
N LEU A 152 7.19 -0.89 -18.24
CA LEU A 152 8.25 0.12 -18.19
C LEU A 152 9.49 -0.21 -19.03
N ALA A 153 9.68 -1.46 -19.44
CA ALA A 153 10.82 -1.90 -20.26
C ALA A 153 10.97 -1.11 -21.57
N GLN A 154 9.88 -0.56 -22.10
CA GLN A 154 9.89 0.29 -23.30
C GLN A 154 10.23 1.77 -23.02
N TRP A 155 10.28 2.19 -21.75
CA TRP A 155 10.43 3.60 -21.33
C TRP A 155 11.76 3.90 -20.66
N THR A 156 12.42 2.89 -20.09
CA THR A 156 13.70 3.02 -19.40
C THR A 156 14.60 1.83 -19.72
N ASP A 157 15.89 1.99 -19.48
CA ASP A 157 16.88 0.92 -19.61
C ASP A 157 16.54 -0.23 -18.66
N ASP A 158 16.51 -1.45 -19.17
CA ASP A 158 16.19 -2.67 -18.41
C ASP A 158 17.16 -2.92 -17.24
N ARG A 159 18.41 -2.45 -17.36
CA ARG A 159 19.43 -2.52 -16.29
C ARG A 159 19.07 -1.68 -15.07
N LYS A 160 18.21 -0.68 -15.24
CA LYS A 160 17.72 0.17 -14.14
C LYS A 160 16.48 -0.41 -13.47
N LEU A 161 15.86 -1.42 -14.06
CA LEU A 161 14.63 -2.02 -13.55
C LEU A 161 14.97 -3.13 -12.55
N ALA A 162 14.43 -3.02 -11.33
CA ALA A 162 14.45 -4.09 -10.33
C ALA A 162 13.02 -4.50 -10.00
N VAL A 163 12.76 -5.80 -9.80
CA VAL A 163 11.45 -6.28 -9.35
C VAL A 163 11.56 -6.66 -7.89
N ILE A 164 11.03 -5.79 -7.02
CA ILE A 164 11.06 -5.98 -5.57
C ILE A 164 9.65 -5.71 -5.04
N PRO A 165 8.93 -6.73 -4.54
CA PRO A 165 7.62 -6.54 -3.91
C PRO A 165 7.69 -5.53 -2.76
N ALA A 166 6.62 -4.76 -2.57
CA ALA A 166 6.55 -3.80 -1.46
C ALA A 166 6.22 -4.49 -0.13
N PHE A 167 5.75 -5.74 -0.18
CA PHE A 167 5.45 -6.56 0.98
C PHE A 167 6.69 -6.87 1.83
N ASN A 168 6.61 -6.59 3.12
CA ASN A 168 7.53 -7.09 4.13
C ASN A 168 6.71 -7.56 5.34
N PHE A 169 6.86 -8.82 5.73
CA PHE A 169 6.08 -9.39 6.81
C PHE A 169 6.80 -9.24 8.15
N SER A 170 6.23 -8.41 9.01
CA SER A 170 6.57 -8.30 10.41
C SER A 170 5.26 -8.18 11.17
N PHE A 171 5.07 -9.00 12.20
CA PHE A 171 3.83 -9.01 12.96
C PHE A 171 4.11 -9.21 14.45
N HIS A 172 3.63 -8.27 15.24
CA HIS A 172 3.56 -8.39 16.69
C HIS A 172 2.10 -8.35 17.13
N GLU A 173 1.63 -9.46 17.70
CA GLU A 173 0.26 -9.53 18.18
C GLU A 173 0.01 -8.47 19.25
N THR A 174 -0.97 -7.61 18.99
CA THR A 174 -1.26 -6.42 19.79
C THR A 174 -2.68 -6.51 20.35
N PRO A 175 -2.92 -6.12 21.62
CA PRO A 175 -4.26 -6.06 22.18
C PRO A 175 -5.17 -5.15 21.35
N LEU A 176 -6.38 -5.62 21.06
CA LEU A 176 -7.40 -4.85 20.34
C LEU A 176 -8.29 -4.09 21.32
N ASP A 177 -8.94 -3.03 20.83
CA ASP A 177 -10.01 -2.33 21.55
C ASP A 177 -11.06 -3.34 22.11
N PRO A 178 -11.55 -3.17 23.36
CA PRO A 178 -12.48 -4.11 23.96
C PRO A 178 -13.75 -4.37 23.14
N TYR A 179 -14.33 -3.35 22.50
CA TYR A 179 -15.55 -3.52 21.71
C TYR A 179 -15.28 -4.35 20.44
N LEU A 180 -14.14 -4.10 19.79
CA LEU A 180 -13.69 -4.90 18.66
C LEU A 180 -13.40 -6.34 19.10
N ASN A 181 -12.75 -6.52 20.24
CA ASN A 181 -12.45 -7.85 20.78
C ASN A 181 -13.73 -8.65 21.07
N ASP A 182 -14.73 -8.02 21.68
CA ASP A 182 -16.04 -8.62 21.96
C ASP A 182 -16.80 -8.94 20.67
N PHE A 183 -16.73 -8.06 19.67
CA PHE A 183 -17.30 -8.32 18.34
C PHE A 183 -16.69 -9.59 17.72
N LEU A 184 -15.35 -9.69 17.69
CA LEU A 184 -14.66 -10.84 17.13
C LEU A 184 -14.96 -12.15 17.89
N ASN A 185 -15.18 -12.09 19.21
CA ASN A 185 -15.51 -13.26 20.03
C ASN A 185 -16.98 -13.70 19.95
N SER A 186 -17.89 -12.78 19.59
CA SER A 186 -19.33 -13.04 19.50
C SER A 186 -19.81 -13.50 18.12
N HIS A 187 -18.89 -13.57 17.15
CA HIS A 187 -19.19 -13.94 15.77
C HIS A 187 -18.41 -15.18 15.34
N ASN A 188 -19.07 -16.03 14.55
CA ASN A 188 -18.46 -17.18 13.90
C ASN A 188 -19.33 -17.56 12.68
N PRO A 189 -18.80 -17.49 11.44
CA PRO A 189 -17.44 -17.11 11.08
C PRO A 189 -17.20 -15.59 11.11
N VAL A 190 -15.93 -15.19 11.23
CA VAL A 190 -15.50 -13.79 11.12
C VAL A 190 -14.80 -13.57 9.79
N LEU A 191 -15.25 -12.58 9.03
CA LEU A 191 -14.59 -12.08 7.84
C LEU A 191 -13.89 -10.75 8.15
N SER A 192 -12.82 -10.46 7.42
CA SER A 192 -12.18 -9.14 7.46
C SER A 192 -11.87 -8.60 6.07
N CYS A 193 -12.06 -7.30 5.89
CA CYS A 193 -11.60 -6.53 4.74
C CYS A 193 -10.74 -5.36 5.22
N THR A 194 -9.69 -5.01 4.47
CA THR A 194 -8.91 -3.78 4.72
C THR A 194 -8.77 -2.94 3.45
N GLY A 195 -8.77 -1.61 3.59
CA GLY A 195 -8.76 -0.65 2.48
C GLY A 195 -9.15 0.76 2.93
N PHE A 196 -9.31 1.69 2.00
CA PHE A 196 -9.95 2.98 2.29
C PHE A 196 -11.45 2.90 1.93
N TYR A 197 -12.28 3.75 2.54
CA TYR A 197 -13.70 3.86 2.15
C TYR A 197 -13.85 4.60 0.82
N GLU A 198 -13.36 3.97 -0.23
CA GLU A 198 -13.40 4.44 -1.61
C GLU A 198 -13.95 3.35 -2.50
N PRO A 199 -14.67 3.69 -3.58
CA PRO A 199 -15.25 2.70 -4.49
C PRO A 199 -14.23 1.68 -5.02
N VAL A 200 -12.95 2.03 -5.15
CA VAL A 200 -11.95 1.06 -5.57
C VAL A 200 -11.88 -0.17 -4.65
N TYR A 201 -12.04 -0.04 -3.33
CA TYR A 201 -11.80 -1.13 -2.38
C TYR A 201 -12.95 -2.14 -2.26
N GLY A 202 -14.13 -1.85 -2.83
CA GLY A 202 -15.21 -2.84 -2.91
C GLY A 202 -15.94 -3.13 -1.60
N PHE A 203 -15.86 -2.25 -0.61
CA PHE A 203 -16.57 -2.45 0.66
C PHE A 203 -18.09 -2.50 0.49
N ASP A 204 -18.62 -1.86 -0.55
CA ASP A 204 -20.02 -1.97 -0.99
C ASP A 204 -20.39 -3.42 -1.29
N LEU A 205 -19.50 -4.15 -1.96
CA LEU A 205 -19.71 -5.54 -2.34
C LEU A 205 -19.62 -6.47 -1.12
N ALA A 206 -18.67 -6.22 -0.23
CA ALA A 206 -18.54 -6.99 1.02
C ALA A 206 -19.76 -6.84 1.93
N ILE A 207 -20.26 -5.61 2.12
CA ILE A 207 -21.46 -5.36 2.95
C ILE A 207 -22.67 -6.09 2.37
N GLN A 208 -22.89 -5.99 1.05
CA GLN A 208 -23.98 -6.71 0.38
C GLN A 208 -23.84 -8.23 0.57
N ALA A 209 -22.64 -8.77 0.40
CA ALA A 209 -22.38 -10.21 0.58
C ALA A 209 -22.76 -10.67 2.00
N ILE A 210 -22.43 -9.90 3.04
CA ILE A 210 -22.83 -10.20 4.43
C ILE A 210 -24.35 -10.23 4.59
N GLY A 211 -25.08 -9.31 3.96
CA GLY A 211 -26.55 -9.32 3.99
C GLY A 211 -27.18 -10.60 3.42
N HIS A 212 -26.56 -11.20 2.41
CA HIS A 212 -26.97 -12.50 1.88
C HIS A 212 -26.52 -13.65 2.77
N LEU A 213 -25.25 -13.66 3.17
CA LEU A 213 -24.64 -14.75 3.93
C LEU A 213 -25.21 -14.90 5.34
N LYS A 214 -25.67 -13.80 5.97
CA LYS A 214 -26.30 -13.82 7.29
C LYS A 214 -27.54 -14.73 7.37
N LYS A 215 -28.21 -14.98 6.24
CA LYS A 215 -29.36 -15.91 6.16
C LYS A 215 -28.95 -17.37 6.36
N VAL A 216 -27.71 -17.71 6.01
CA VAL A 216 -27.14 -19.06 6.09
C VAL A 216 -26.23 -19.21 7.31
N PHE A 217 -25.51 -18.14 7.66
CA PHE A 217 -24.61 -18.04 8.81
C PHE A 217 -25.09 -16.91 9.73
N PRO A 218 -26.05 -17.14 10.64
CA PRO A 218 -26.68 -16.07 11.43
C PRO A 218 -25.73 -15.27 12.34
N GLN A 219 -24.60 -15.87 12.72
CA GLN A 219 -23.54 -15.26 13.55
C GLN A 219 -22.34 -14.78 12.72
N ILE A 220 -22.47 -14.63 11.40
CA ILE A 220 -21.38 -14.10 10.57
C ILE A 220 -21.07 -12.65 10.95
N GLY A 221 -19.80 -12.36 11.16
CA GLY A 221 -19.27 -11.03 11.42
C GLY A 221 -18.36 -10.55 10.30
N LEU A 222 -18.34 -9.24 10.03
CA LEU A 222 -17.38 -8.59 9.14
C LEU A 222 -16.68 -7.43 9.85
N ALA A 223 -15.36 -7.53 10.02
CA ALA A 223 -14.51 -6.42 10.42
C ALA A 223 -14.07 -5.62 9.17
N LEU A 224 -14.54 -4.38 9.05
CA LEU A 224 -14.11 -3.44 8.01
C LEU A 224 -13.01 -2.53 8.57
N ILE A 225 -11.79 -2.69 8.07
CA ILE A 225 -10.62 -1.93 8.47
C ILE A 225 -10.38 -0.84 7.42
N GLY A 226 -10.42 0.43 7.81
CA GLY A 226 -10.23 1.53 6.87
C GLY A 226 -10.38 2.91 7.48
N ASP A 227 -9.84 3.92 6.79
CA ASP A 227 -9.70 5.29 7.32
C ASP A 227 -11.04 5.95 7.70
N LYS A 228 -11.10 7.03 8.47
CA LYS A 228 -12.41 7.63 8.83
C LYS A 228 -13.10 8.44 7.72
N ARG A 229 -12.48 8.59 6.55
CA ARG A 229 -13.04 9.47 5.49
C ARG A 229 -14.05 8.70 4.67
N ASN A 230 -15.15 9.34 4.27
CA ASN A 230 -16.23 8.73 3.49
C ASN A 230 -16.87 7.49 4.16
N CYS A 231 -16.63 7.24 5.45
CA CYS A 231 -17.23 6.13 6.19
C CYS A 231 -18.76 6.24 6.23
N LYS A 232 -19.30 7.47 6.27
CA LYS A 232 -20.74 7.80 6.27
C LYS A 232 -21.54 6.99 5.24
N THR A 233 -21.07 6.91 3.99
CA THR A 233 -21.77 6.17 2.93
C THR A 233 -21.91 4.68 3.26
N TYR A 234 -20.89 4.10 3.89
CA TYR A 234 -20.88 2.70 4.28
C TYR A 234 -21.64 2.47 5.59
N GLU A 235 -21.55 3.40 6.55
CA GLU A 235 -22.38 3.42 7.78
C GLU A 235 -23.87 3.43 7.44
N ASP A 236 -24.28 4.35 6.55
CA ASP A 236 -25.67 4.46 6.11
C ASP A 236 -26.13 3.17 5.41
N MET A 237 -25.27 2.56 4.59
CA MET A 237 -25.54 1.29 3.93
C MET A 237 -25.69 0.13 4.91
N ILE A 238 -24.82 0.03 5.93
CA ILE A 238 -24.90 -0.98 7.00
C ILE A 238 -26.20 -0.82 7.78
N HIS A 239 -26.57 0.41 8.13
CA HIS A 239 -27.80 0.71 8.87
C HIS A 239 -29.05 0.38 8.04
N GLN A 240 -29.11 0.84 6.78
CA GLN A 240 -30.24 0.58 5.89
C GLN A 240 -30.48 -0.91 5.63
N GLN A 241 -29.43 -1.73 5.63
CA GLN A 241 -29.53 -3.18 5.46
C GLN A 241 -29.75 -3.95 6.78
N GLY A 242 -29.81 -3.27 7.93
CA GLY A 242 -29.98 -3.90 9.24
C GLY A 242 -28.78 -4.77 9.65
N LEU A 243 -27.57 -4.37 9.24
CA LEU A 243 -26.32 -5.13 9.44
C LEU A 243 -25.44 -4.61 10.57
N SER A 244 -25.91 -3.63 11.34
CA SER A 244 -25.12 -3.01 12.42
C SER A 244 -24.65 -3.99 13.50
N SER A 245 -25.34 -5.12 13.70
CA SER A 245 -24.89 -6.17 14.62
C SER A 245 -23.87 -7.13 14.01
N SER A 246 -23.71 -7.15 12.68
CA SER A 246 -22.86 -8.09 11.96
C SER A 246 -21.64 -7.45 11.31
N ILE A 247 -21.52 -6.12 11.36
CA ILE A 247 -20.42 -5.39 10.71
C ILE A 247 -19.83 -4.39 11.69
N PHE A 248 -18.53 -4.50 11.95
CA PHE A 248 -17.78 -3.59 12.79
C PHE A 248 -16.82 -2.75 11.94
N MET A 249 -16.98 -1.42 11.98
CA MET A 249 -16.09 -0.48 11.30
C MET A 249 -14.95 -0.09 12.23
N CYS A 250 -13.76 -0.65 12.00
CA CYS A 250 -12.61 -0.55 12.91
C CYS A 250 -11.95 0.83 12.88
N GLY A 251 -12.11 1.57 11.78
CA GLY A 251 -11.41 2.84 11.58
C GLY A 251 -9.95 2.66 11.13
N ASP A 252 -9.20 3.76 11.18
CA ASP A 252 -7.77 3.82 10.87
C ASP A 252 -6.98 3.33 12.09
N ILE A 253 -6.71 2.04 12.12
CA ILE A 253 -5.94 1.36 13.16
C ILE A 253 -4.51 1.13 12.69
N ASN A 254 -3.59 0.89 13.62
CA ASN A 254 -2.21 0.62 13.25
C ASN A 254 -2.06 -0.75 12.54
N HIS A 255 -0.90 -0.95 11.93
CA HIS A 255 -0.65 -2.14 11.11
C HIS A 255 -0.74 -3.46 11.90
N ASP A 256 -0.13 -3.52 13.09
CA ASP A 256 -0.17 -4.72 13.94
C ASP A 256 -1.57 -5.03 14.49
N GLU A 257 -2.39 -4.00 14.78
CA GLU A 257 -3.81 -4.17 15.11
C GLU A 257 -4.59 -4.76 13.93
N CYS A 258 -4.37 -4.25 12.71
CA CYS A 258 -4.96 -4.79 11.48
C CYS A 258 -4.59 -6.26 11.29
N LEU A 259 -3.30 -6.61 11.43
CA LEU A 259 -2.83 -7.99 11.33
C LEU A 259 -3.41 -8.88 12.44
N SER A 260 -3.59 -8.36 13.65
CA SER A 260 -4.22 -9.09 14.76
C SER A 260 -5.70 -9.40 14.49
N ILE A 261 -6.43 -8.51 13.79
CA ILE A 261 -7.79 -8.79 13.31
C ILE A 261 -7.75 -9.88 12.24
N ILE A 262 -6.90 -9.73 11.22
CA ILE A 262 -6.79 -10.70 10.12
C ILE A 262 -6.50 -12.10 10.67
N LYS A 263 -5.55 -12.24 11.59
CA LYS A 263 -5.19 -13.51 12.25
C LYS A 263 -6.37 -14.19 12.95
N ARG A 264 -7.33 -13.41 13.45
CA ARG A 264 -8.53 -13.90 14.14
C ARG A 264 -9.72 -14.13 13.20
N SER A 265 -9.62 -13.72 11.94
CA SER A 265 -10.65 -13.95 10.94
C SER A 265 -10.63 -15.39 10.45
N THR A 266 -11.81 -15.93 10.19
CA THR A 266 -12.00 -17.19 9.45
C THR A 266 -11.60 -17.03 7.98
N LEU A 267 -11.80 -15.85 7.40
CA LEU A 267 -11.58 -15.57 5.99
C LEU A 267 -11.23 -14.10 5.78
N PHE A 268 -10.18 -13.83 4.98
CA PHE A 268 -9.88 -12.49 4.51
C PHE A 268 -10.48 -12.25 3.12
N VAL A 269 -11.17 -11.13 2.93
CA VAL A 269 -11.83 -10.79 1.67
C VAL A 269 -11.24 -9.49 1.10
N ARG A 270 -10.81 -9.53 -0.16
CA ARG A 270 -10.25 -8.38 -0.90
C ARG A 270 -11.07 -8.08 -2.15
N PRO A 271 -12.20 -7.37 -2.03
CA PRO A 271 -13.14 -7.17 -3.13
C PRO A 271 -12.80 -5.96 -4.02
N THR A 272 -11.51 -5.64 -4.15
CA THR A 272 -11.07 -4.44 -4.88
C THR A 272 -11.40 -4.49 -6.36
N ARG A 273 -11.44 -3.32 -7.01
CA ARG A 273 -11.61 -3.16 -8.46
C ARG A 273 -10.25 -3.18 -9.19
N TYR A 274 -9.17 -2.77 -8.52
CA TYR A 274 -7.80 -2.88 -9.00
C TYR A 274 -6.82 -2.96 -7.82
N ASP A 275 -5.67 -3.61 -8.01
CA ASP A 275 -4.61 -3.74 -7.00
C ASP A 275 -3.23 -3.65 -7.67
N GLY A 276 -2.23 -3.19 -6.90
CA GLY A 276 -0.82 -3.34 -7.25
C GLY A 276 -0.26 -4.66 -6.74
N ASP A 277 0.57 -4.61 -5.69
CA ASP A 277 1.16 -5.80 -5.05
C ASP A 277 0.19 -6.56 -4.13
N ALA A 278 -0.99 -6.00 -3.85
CA ALA A 278 -2.00 -6.56 -2.95
C ALA A 278 -1.41 -6.95 -1.57
N ILE A 279 -0.72 -6.01 -0.92
CA ILE A 279 0.00 -6.23 0.35
C ILE A 279 -0.86 -6.94 1.40
N SER A 280 -2.11 -6.50 1.60
CA SER A 280 -3.01 -7.13 2.58
C SER A 280 -3.42 -8.57 2.25
N VAL A 281 -3.42 -8.95 0.97
CA VAL A 281 -3.61 -10.34 0.54
C VAL A 281 -2.40 -11.18 0.95
N ARG A 282 -1.18 -10.68 0.75
CA ARG A 282 0.05 -11.36 1.16
C ARG A 282 0.13 -11.50 2.68
N GLU A 283 -0.28 -10.47 3.42
CA GLU A 283 -0.36 -10.48 4.88
C GLU A 283 -1.34 -11.55 5.40
N ALA A 284 -2.54 -11.64 4.82
CA ALA A 284 -3.50 -12.67 5.20
C ALA A 284 -2.96 -14.09 4.94
N LEU A 285 -2.31 -14.30 3.79
CA LEU A 285 -1.69 -15.59 3.47
C LEU A 285 -0.50 -15.90 4.40
N ALA A 286 0.29 -14.90 4.79
CA ALA A 286 1.37 -15.04 5.75
C ALA A 286 0.88 -15.44 7.14
N LEU A 287 -0.30 -14.95 7.53
CA LEU A 287 -1.03 -15.33 8.73
C LEU A 287 -1.79 -16.66 8.59
N GLN A 288 -1.63 -17.37 7.46
CA GLN A 288 -2.32 -18.62 7.15
C GLN A 288 -3.86 -18.50 7.13
N ILE A 289 -4.36 -17.32 6.79
CA ILE A 289 -5.79 -17.05 6.68
C ILE A 289 -6.20 -17.25 5.22
N PRO A 290 -7.24 -18.06 4.94
CA PRO A 290 -7.78 -18.21 3.60
C PRO A 290 -8.16 -16.84 3.00
N VAL A 291 -7.91 -16.67 1.70
CA VAL A 291 -8.18 -15.41 1.01
C VAL A 291 -9.13 -15.60 -0.16
N ILE A 292 -10.18 -14.78 -0.20
CA ILE A 292 -11.00 -14.56 -1.38
C ILE A 292 -10.76 -13.14 -1.91
N ALA A 293 -10.29 -13.01 -3.14
CA ALA A 293 -9.98 -11.70 -3.74
C ALA A 293 -10.56 -11.56 -5.15
N SER A 294 -10.84 -10.31 -5.56
CA SER A 294 -11.24 -10.05 -6.95
C SER A 294 -10.14 -10.49 -7.91
N ALA A 295 -10.50 -11.06 -9.06
CA ALA A 295 -9.58 -11.48 -10.13
C ALA A 295 -9.02 -10.26 -10.89
N THR A 296 -8.16 -9.49 -10.23
CA THR A 296 -7.41 -8.37 -10.84
C THR A 296 -6.14 -8.88 -11.54
N GLU A 297 -5.38 -7.98 -12.17
CA GLU A 297 -4.18 -8.30 -12.97
C GLU A 297 -3.12 -9.13 -12.23
N PHE A 298 -2.96 -8.93 -10.91
CA PHE A 298 -2.03 -9.71 -10.08
C PHE A 298 -2.68 -10.24 -8.79
N ARG A 299 -2.45 -11.53 -8.52
CA ARG A 299 -2.75 -12.21 -7.25
C ARG A 299 -1.63 -13.19 -6.89
N PRO A 300 -1.18 -13.23 -5.63
CA PRO A 300 -0.28 -14.29 -5.15
C PRO A 300 -0.90 -15.68 -5.32
N TYR A 301 -0.04 -16.70 -5.45
CA TYR A 301 -0.48 -18.09 -5.39
C TYR A 301 -1.19 -18.40 -4.06
N GLY A 302 -2.19 -19.29 -4.09
CA GLY A 302 -2.96 -19.66 -2.90
C GLY A 302 -4.20 -18.80 -2.62
N VAL A 303 -4.48 -17.81 -3.48
CA VAL A 303 -5.69 -16.98 -3.39
C VAL A 303 -6.82 -17.59 -4.21
N ASP A 304 -7.99 -17.76 -3.59
CA ASP A 304 -9.22 -18.04 -4.33
C ASP A 304 -9.77 -16.75 -4.93
N THR A 305 -10.04 -16.75 -6.23
CA THR A 305 -10.51 -15.54 -6.92
C THR A 305 -11.98 -15.58 -7.29
N PHE A 306 -12.63 -14.42 -7.25
CA PHE A 306 -13.95 -14.16 -7.81
C PHE A 306 -13.90 -13.06 -8.88
N LYS A 307 -14.87 -13.01 -9.79
CA LYS A 307 -14.93 -12.02 -10.87
C LYS A 307 -15.07 -10.59 -10.30
N VAL A 308 -14.27 -9.65 -10.81
CA VAL A 308 -14.26 -8.26 -10.34
C VAL A 308 -15.67 -7.66 -10.39
N GLY A 309 -16.15 -7.17 -9.24
CA GLY A 309 -17.46 -6.53 -9.11
C GLY A 309 -18.66 -7.49 -9.13
N ASP A 310 -18.46 -8.79 -9.18
CA ASP A 310 -19.53 -9.79 -9.22
C ASP A 310 -19.93 -10.24 -7.81
N LEU A 311 -21.09 -9.76 -7.34
CA LEU A 311 -21.62 -10.08 -6.02
C LEU A 311 -21.97 -11.57 -5.88
N HIS A 312 -22.53 -12.18 -6.93
CA HIS A 312 -22.99 -13.57 -6.85
C HIS A 312 -21.82 -14.54 -6.80
N ASP A 313 -20.78 -14.29 -7.61
CA ASP A 313 -19.54 -15.07 -7.54
C ASP A 313 -18.85 -14.88 -6.18
N LEU A 314 -18.77 -13.65 -5.66
CA LEU A 314 -18.24 -13.40 -4.32
C LEU A 314 -18.97 -14.22 -3.24
N ILE A 315 -20.31 -14.15 -3.19
CA ILE A 315 -21.12 -14.90 -2.23
C ILE A 315 -20.87 -16.40 -2.37
N SER A 316 -20.88 -16.92 -3.60
CA SER A 316 -20.66 -18.35 -3.86
C SER A 316 -19.30 -18.83 -3.37
N LYS A 317 -18.24 -18.06 -3.63
CA LYS A 317 -16.88 -18.37 -3.16
C LYS A 317 -16.79 -18.35 -1.65
N ILE A 318 -17.36 -17.33 -0.99
CA ILE A 318 -17.37 -17.23 0.46
C ILE A 318 -18.09 -18.43 1.07
N SER A 319 -19.33 -18.73 0.65
CA SER A 319 -20.09 -19.87 1.18
C SER A 319 -19.31 -21.18 1.04
N ARG A 320 -18.74 -21.44 -0.14
CA ARG A 320 -17.94 -22.65 -0.39
C ARG A 320 -16.70 -22.72 0.51
N SER A 321 -16.03 -21.60 0.74
CA SER A 321 -14.86 -21.55 1.60
C SER A 321 -15.21 -21.80 3.08
N LEU A 322 -16.37 -21.32 3.53
CA LEU A 322 -16.85 -21.49 4.91
C LEU A 322 -17.38 -22.90 5.17
N GLU A 323 -17.90 -23.59 4.15
CA GLU A 323 -18.38 -24.98 4.25
C GLU A 323 -17.25 -26.01 4.23
N LYS A 324 -16.11 -25.70 3.62
CA LYS A 324 -14.94 -26.59 3.61
C LYS A 324 -14.22 -26.53 4.94
N LYS A 325 -13.77 -27.70 5.45
CA LYS A 325 -12.71 -27.72 6.47
C LYS A 325 -11.47 -27.03 5.87
N PRO A 326 -10.77 -26.18 6.63
CA PRO A 326 -9.59 -25.50 6.13
C PRO A 326 -8.53 -26.56 5.77
N ASP A 327 -8.34 -26.80 4.48
CA ASP A 327 -7.10 -27.39 3.99
C ASP A 327 -6.03 -26.34 4.31
N GLY A 328 -5.08 -26.68 5.18
CA GLY A 328 -4.07 -25.72 5.66
C GLY A 328 -3.52 -24.89 4.51
N VAL A 329 -3.54 -23.56 4.67
CA VAL A 329 -3.02 -22.64 3.65
C VAL A 329 -1.56 -23.01 3.40
N ARG A 330 -1.23 -23.38 2.16
CA ARG A 330 0.15 -23.71 1.79
C ARG A 330 1.02 -22.49 2.05
N ALA A 331 2.07 -22.67 2.86
CA ALA A 331 3.01 -21.63 3.19
C ALA A 331 3.50 -20.94 1.91
N ILE A 332 3.27 -19.64 1.82
CA ILE A 332 3.89 -18.82 0.79
C ILE A 332 5.33 -18.60 1.20
N ASP A 333 6.22 -18.57 0.21
CA ASP A 333 7.60 -18.13 0.41
C ASP A 333 7.57 -16.67 0.89
N LEU A 334 7.66 -16.49 2.20
CA LEU A 334 7.66 -15.19 2.85
C LEU A 334 9.01 -14.56 2.55
N HIS A 335 9.12 -13.86 1.42
CA HIS A 335 10.33 -13.12 1.08
C HIS A 335 10.59 -12.04 2.14
N SER A 336 11.37 -12.40 3.16
CA SER A 336 11.82 -11.57 4.28
C SER A 336 12.94 -10.59 3.90
N GLU A 337 13.33 -10.56 2.63
CA GLU A 337 14.54 -9.87 2.15
C GLU A 337 14.24 -8.69 1.22
N ASN A 338 12.97 -8.31 1.02
CA ASN A 338 12.61 -7.24 0.06
C ASN A 338 13.20 -5.89 0.47
N ILE A 339 13.17 -5.54 1.77
CA ILE A 339 13.81 -4.31 2.27
C ILE A 339 15.34 -4.37 2.09
N GLU A 340 15.95 -5.54 2.32
CA GLU A 340 17.39 -5.72 2.15
C GLU A 340 17.82 -5.57 0.68
N GLN A 341 17.02 -6.05 -0.28
CA GLN A 341 17.25 -5.81 -1.70
C GLN A 341 17.19 -4.32 -2.05
N ILE A 342 16.27 -3.55 -1.44
CA ILE A 342 16.21 -2.08 -1.63
C ILE A 342 17.47 -1.43 -1.04
N LYS A 343 17.96 -1.91 0.11
CA LYS A 343 19.20 -1.42 0.72
C LYS A 343 20.43 -1.73 -0.13
N GLU A 344 20.48 -2.86 -0.84
CA GLU A 344 21.53 -3.15 -1.81
C GLU A 344 21.55 -2.12 -2.93
N ILE A 345 20.39 -1.77 -3.50
CA ILE A 345 20.29 -0.71 -4.52
C ILE A 345 20.83 0.63 -3.97
N TYR A 346 20.55 0.97 -2.71
CA TYR A 346 21.13 2.19 -2.12
C TYR A 346 22.66 2.15 -2.03
N ARG A 347 23.25 0.99 -1.77
CA ARG A 347 24.70 0.81 -1.71
C ARG A 347 25.31 0.94 -3.09
N GLU A 348 24.76 0.25 -4.09
CA GLU A 348 25.20 0.34 -5.50
C GLU A 348 25.15 1.79 -6.00
N VAL A 349 24.01 2.46 -5.83
CA VAL A 349 23.82 3.84 -6.26
C VAL A 349 24.70 4.84 -5.50
N GLY A 350 25.01 4.55 -4.24
CA GLY A 350 25.86 5.41 -3.42
C GLY A 350 27.37 5.26 -3.68
N HIS A 351 27.81 4.18 -4.32
CA HIS A 351 29.23 3.92 -4.63
C HIS A 351 29.67 4.47 -6.01
N ASP A 352 28.73 4.73 -6.91
CA ASP A 352 28.99 5.23 -8.28
C ASP A 352 29.20 6.77 -8.38
N GLY A 353 29.40 7.47 -7.25
CA GLY A 353 29.40 8.94 -7.14
C GLY A 353 30.70 9.60 -6.72
#